data_AF-N4UYX8-F1
#
_entry.id   AF-N4UYX8-F1
#
_cell.length_a   1.000
_cell.length_b   1.000
_cell.length_c   1.000
_cell.angle_alpha   90.00
_cell.angle_beta   90.00
_cell.angle_gamma   90.00
#
_symmetry.space_group_name_H-M   'P 1'
#
loop_
_entity.id
_entity.type
_entity.pdbx_description
1 polymer ?
#
loop_
_entity_poly.entity_id
_entity_poly.type
_entity_poly.pdbx_seq_one_letter_code
_entity_poly.pdbx_strand_id
1 'polypeptide(L)'
;MPVHHLMVGTWTPPGAIFTFAFDDEALTLKLVKRTEIPKDEPISWMTFSHDRKAIYGAAMKKWSSFAVESPTSITHQVSHPMEHDPNASLATTNTRAIFLLAANKPPYAVYCNPFYDHAGHGAVFTTDSTTKALKENVQNYPYQPNTGIHGMVFDPEEEYLYSADLRANKLWTHRRVSKDDPSLELVGSVDCPDARDHPRWVATHPTGNYLYALMEKGNRICEYLIDPATRLPVYTHKHYPLIPPGIPDRWTQYRADVCVLSSSGKYLFASSRANSFDLTGYVAAFKLSDTGAIERQICLNPTPTSGGHSNAVAPCPWTDEWVAITDDQEGWLEIYRWQDEHLARVARVRTPEPGFGMNAIWYD
;
A
#
# COMPACT_ATOMS: atom_id res chain seq x y z
N MET A 1 28.73 -2.43 -8.73
CA MET A 1 27.63 -3.28 -9.22
C MET A 1 26.55 -3.19 -8.16
N PRO A 2 25.47 -2.43 -8.39
CA PRO A 2 24.47 -2.19 -7.38
C PRO A 2 23.62 -3.45 -7.19
N VAL A 3 23.69 -4.03 -6.00
CA VAL A 3 22.72 -5.02 -5.54
C VAL A 3 21.68 -4.28 -4.73
N HIS A 4 20.41 -4.44 -5.09
CA HIS A 4 19.27 -3.84 -4.41
C HIS A 4 18.57 -4.87 -3.54
N HIS A 5 17.96 -4.43 -2.45
CA HIS A 5 17.24 -5.32 -1.55
C HIS A 5 15.77 -4.95 -1.41
N LEU A 6 14.95 -5.99 -1.30
CA LEU A 6 13.52 -5.88 -1.07
C LEU A 6 13.12 -6.73 0.14
N MET A 7 12.21 -6.20 0.95
CA MET A 7 11.61 -6.93 2.06
C MET A 7 10.15 -7.25 1.73
N VAL A 8 9.73 -8.49 2.05
CA VAL A 8 8.37 -8.98 1.79
C VAL A 8 7.80 -9.67 3.03
N GLY A 9 6.51 -9.41 3.29
CA GLY A 9 5.75 -10.00 4.39
C GLY A 9 4.86 -11.18 3.99
N THR A 10 4.04 -11.63 4.95
CA THR A 10 3.16 -12.80 4.82
C THR A 10 1.72 -12.51 5.24
N TRP A 11 0.77 -13.24 4.66
CA TRP A 11 -0.65 -13.19 5.01
C TRP A 11 -0.96 -13.98 6.29
N THR A 12 -0.30 -15.14 6.45
CA THR A 12 -0.58 -16.14 7.48
C THR A 12 0.63 -16.45 8.35
N PRO A 13 0.43 -17.00 9.57
CA PRO A 13 1.51 -17.52 10.40
C PRO A 13 2.29 -18.70 9.74
N PRO A 14 3.55 -18.94 10.12
CA PRO A 14 4.34 -18.13 11.06
C PRO A 14 4.76 -16.80 10.44
N GLY A 15 4.74 -15.72 11.23
CA GLY A 15 5.25 -14.43 10.79
C GLY A 15 6.73 -14.48 10.45
N ALA A 16 7.11 -13.91 9.31
CA ALA A 16 8.49 -13.69 8.91
C ALA A 16 8.62 -12.47 7.99
N ILE A 17 9.81 -11.86 7.98
CA ILE A 17 10.22 -10.87 6.96
C ILE A 17 11.27 -11.54 6.07
N PHE A 18 11.03 -11.51 4.76
CA PHE A 18 11.93 -12.10 3.76
C PHE A 18 12.70 -11.00 3.04
N THR A 19 14.03 -11.07 3.07
CA THR A 19 14.90 -10.14 2.32
C THR A 19 15.40 -10.82 1.06
N PHE A 20 15.25 -10.13 -0.07
CA PHE A 20 15.75 -10.54 -1.38
C PHE A 20 16.84 -9.60 -1.85
N ALA A 21 17.79 -10.12 -2.62
CA ALA A 21 18.80 -9.35 -3.34
C ALA A 21 18.51 -9.44 -4.84
N PHE A 22 18.33 -8.28 -5.47
CA PHE A 22 18.20 -8.08 -6.91
C PHE A 22 19.50 -7.49 -7.46
N ASP A 23 20.15 -8.23 -8.35
CA ASP A 23 21.33 -7.78 -9.09
C ASP A 23 20.88 -7.21 -10.44
N ASP A 24 21.02 -5.90 -10.63
CA ASP A 24 20.50 -5.17 -11.80
C ASP A 24 21.35 -5.33 -13.06
N GLU A 25 22.59 -5.80 -12.92
CA GLU A 25 23.48 -6.14 -14.03
C GLU A 25 23.27 -7.59 -14.49
N ALA A 26 23.23 -8.53 -13.54
CA ALA A 26 23.02 -9.95 -13.83
C ALA A 26 21.55 -10.31 -14.06
N LEU A 27 20.62 -9.42 -13.71
CA LEU A 27 19.17 -9.63 -13.73
C LEU A 27 18.75 -10.88 -12.96
N THR A 28 19.28 -11.04 -11.74
CA THR A 28 18.96 -12.17 -10.86
C THR A 28 18.33 -11.72 -9.56
N LEU A 29 17.43 -12.53 -9.02
CA LEU A 29 16.75 -12.28 -7.75
C LEU A 29 16.91 -13.50 -6.84
N LYS A 30 17.41 -13.29 -5.61
CA LYS A 30 17.71 -14.36 -4.67
C LYS A 30 17.18 -14.02 -3.28
N LEU A 31 16.58 -15.00 -2.60
CA LEU A 31 16.30 -14.89 -1.16
C LEU A 31 17.64 -14.93 -0.41
N VAL A 32 17.93 -13.89 0.37
CA VAL A 32 19.18 -13.78 1.15
C VAL A 32 18.95 -13.89 2.65
N LYS A 33 17.73 -13.64 3.14
CA LYS A 33 17.40 -13.77 4.56
C LYS A 33 15.93 -14.08 4.76
N ARG A 34 15.65 -15.01 5.69
CA ARG A 34 14.36 -15.16 6.36
C ARG A 34 14.55 -14.73 7.82
N THR A 35 13.96 -13.61 8.22
CA THR A 35 14.00 -13.11 9.59
C THR A 35 12.72 -13.53 10.29
N GLU A 36 12.87 -14.34 11.34
CA GLU A 36 11.74 -14.71 12.19
C GLU A 36 11.27 -13.50 13.01
N ILE A 37 9.95 -13.34 13.08
CA ILE A 37 9.27 -12.32 13.88
C ILE A 37 8.25 -13.04 14.78
N PRO A 38 7.50 -12.37 15.67
CA PRO A 38 6.49 -13.05 16.48
C PRO A 38 5.55 -13.89 15.62
N LYS A 39 5.41 -15.18 15.98
CA LYS A 39 4.77 -16.21 15.17
C LYS A 39 3.37 -15.83 14.67
N ASP A 40 2.58 -15.21 15.55
CA ASP A 40 1.17 -14.87 15.30
C ASP A 40 1.00 -13.42 14.81
N GLU A 41 2.09 -12.77 14.40
CA GLU A 41 2.13 -11.41 13.86
C GLU A 41 2.66 -11.37 12.40
N PRO A 42 2.16 -12.20 11.46
CA PRO A 42 2.49 -12.07 10.05
C PRO A 42 2.10 -10.68 9.53
N ILE A 43 3.01 -10.05 8.79
CA ILE A 43 2.86 -8.68 8.31
C ILE A 43 2.23 -8.70 6.92
N SER A 44 0.96 -8.31 6.83
CA SER A 44 0.23 -8.22 5.55
C SER A 44 0.49 -6.92 4.79
N TRP A 45 1.03 -5.90 5.45
CA TRP A 45 1.47 -4.67 4.83
C TRP A 45 2.63 -4.07 5.64
N MET A 46 3.74 -3.76 4.97
CA MET A 46 4.90 -3.09 5.57
C MET A 46 5.31 -1.83 4.83
N THR A 47 5.92 -0.90 5.58
CA THR A 47 6.59 0.29 5.04
C THR A 47 7.85 0.60 5.83
N PHE A 48 8.76 1.36 5.22
CA PHE A 48 9.95 1.88 5.89
C PHE A 48 9.67 3.21 6.62
N SER A 49 10.48 3.51 7.63
CA SER A 49 10.70 4.90 8.07
C SER A 49 11.32 5.75 6.95
N HIS A 50 11.22 7.07 7.07
CA HIS A 50 11.78 8.04 6.11
C HIS A 50 13.27 7.83 5.78
N ASP A 51 14.04 7.30 6.74
CA ASP A 51 15.47 7.00 6.62
C ASP A 51 15.77 5.50 6.46
N ARG A 52 14.73 4.68 6.29
CA ARG A 52 14.77 3.22 6.12
C ARG A 52 15.47 2.46 7.27
N LYS A 53 15.62 3.08 8.44
CA LYS A 53 16.21 2.46 9.64
C LYS A 53 15.20 1.67 10.47
N ALA A 54 13.91 1.78 10.16
CA ALA A 54 12.90 0.92 10.73
C ALA A 54 11.90 0.42 9.68
N ILE A 55 11.35 -0.77 9.90
CA ILE A 55 10.17 -1.30 9.23
C ILE A 55 9.00 -1.23 10.19
N TYR A 56 7.87 -0.73 9.72
CA TYR A 56 6.58 -0.80 10.41
C TYR A 56 5.70 -1.84 9.73
N GLY A 57 5.01 -2.67 10.51
CA GLY A 57 4.17 -3.75 9.99
C GLY A 57 2.73 -3.72 10.51
N ALA A 58 1.77 -3.80 9.59
CA ALA A 58 0.37 -4.11 9.86
C ALA A 58 0.24 -5.64 10.05
N ALA A 59 0.25 -6.07 11.32
CA ALA A 59 0.54 -7.45 11.69
C ALA A 59 -0.60 -8.06 12.50
N MET A 60 -1.61 -8.60 11.81
CA MET A 60 -2.80 -9.22 12.42
C MET A 60 -3.52 -8.30 13.41
N LYS A 61 -3.21 -8.42 14.70
CA LYS A 61 -3.81 -7.67 15.82
C LYS A 61 -2.89 -6.57 16.35
N LYS A 62 -1.75 -6.36 15.70
CA LYS A 62 -0.65 -5.52 16.17
C LYS A 62 -0.16 -4.54 15.13
N TRP A 63 0.36 -3.42 15.62
CA TRP A 63 1.22 -2.49 14.90
C TRP A 63 2.66 -2.74 15.35
N SER A 64 3.45 -3.37 14.49
CA SER A 64 4.80 -3.85 14.81
C SER A 64 5.87 -2.91 14.28
N SER A 65 7.02 -2.88 14.95
CA SER A 65 8.20 -2.09 14.56
C SER A 65 9.48 -2.91 14.66
N PHE A 66 10.36 -2.77 13.67
CA PHE A 66 11.62 -3.49 13.59
C PHE A 66 12.75 -2.52 13.24
N ALA A 67 13.90 -2.63 13.91
CA ALA A 67 15.12 -1.95 13.52
C ALA A 67 15.71 -2.62 12.28
N VAL A 68 16.26 -1.82 11.36
CA VAL A 68 16.98 -2.29 10.17
C VAL A 68 18.38 -1.73 10.19
N GLU A 69 19.36 -2.58 10.51
CA GLU A 69 20.78 -2.22 10.50
C GLU A 69 21.43 -2.52 9.15
N SER A 70 20.93 -3.55 8.47
CA SER A 70 21.31 -3.95 7.12
C SER A 70 20.21 -4.83 6.51
N PRO A 71 20.24 -5.14 5.21
CA PRO A 71 19.24 -6.01 4.57
C PRO A 71 19.04 -7.36 5.31
N THR A 72 20.08 -7.88 5.97
CA THR A 72 20.05 -9.18 6.67
C THR A 72 20.04 -9.08 8.20
N SER A 73 20.02 -7.87 8.76
CA SER A 73 19.93 -7.60 10.21
C SER A 73 18.68 -6.77 10.49
N ILE A 74 17.57 -7.47 10.75
CA ILE A 74 16.27 -6.90 11.09
C ILE A 74 15.87 -7.44 12.46
N THR A 75 15.62 -6.55 13.42
CA THR A 75 15.37 -6.93 14.82
C THR A 75 14.06 -6.33 15.30
N HIS A 76 13.18 -7.17 15.86
CA HIS A 76 11.92 -6.71 16.46
C HIS A 76 12.20 -5.75 17.62
N GLN A 77 11.50 -4.61 17.62
CA GLN A 77 11.61 -3.60 18.68
C GLN A 77 10.37 -3.62 19.58
N VAL A 78 9.18 -3.60 18.99
CA VAL A 78 7.91 -3.47 19.72
C VAL A 78 6.71 -3.89 18.86
N SER A 79 5.64 -4.33 19.52
CA SER A 79 4.32 -4.56 18.92
C SER A 79 3.22 -3.96 19.78
N HIS A 80 2.54 -2.93 19.26
CA HIS A 80 1.43 -2.27 19.93
C HIS A 80 0.10 -2.95 19.59
N PRO A 81 -0.80 -3.21 20.54
CA PRO A 81 -2.15 -3.66 20.25
C PRO A 81 -2.98 -2.59 19.52
N MET A 82 -4.07 -3.02 18.88
CA MET A 82 -5.11 -2.12 18.39
C MET A 82 -6.03 -1.72 19.55
N GLU A 83 -5.85 -0.50 20.07
CA GLU A 83 -6.55 0.00 21.27
C GLU A 83 -7.70 0.95 20.96
N HIS A 84 -7.99 1.23 19.69
CA HIS A 84 -9.02 2.16 19.26
C HIS A 84 -10.46 1.67 19.55
N ASP A 85 -10.65 0.37 19.74
CA ASP A 85 -11.91 -0.27 20.15
C ASP A 85 -11.59 -1.44 21.09
N PRO A 86 -12.35 -1.64 22.19
CA PRO A 86 -12.09 -2.70 23.17
C PRO A 86 -12.10 -4.12 22.58
N ASN A 87 -12.76 -4.32 21.43
CA ASN A 87 -12.86 -5.61 20.77
C ASN A 87 -11.84 -5.80 19.62
N ALA A 88 -11.13 -4.73 19.21
CA ALA A 88 -10.25 -4.78 18.04
C ALA A 88 -9.10 -5.77 18.22
N SER A 89 -8.48 -5.80 19.39
CA SER A 89 -7.35 -6.67 19.70
C SER A 89 -7.72 -8.10 20.12
N LEU A 90 -9.03 -8.41 20.28
CA LEU A 90 -9.45 -9.74 20.69
C LEU A 90 -9.20 -10.77 19.57
N ALA A 91 -8.63 -11.92 19.93
CA ALA A 91 -8.41 -13.02 18.98
C ALA A 91 -9.71 -13.60 18.39
N THR A 92 -10.85 -13.35 19.05
CA THR A 92 -12.18 -13.82 18.64
C THR A 92 -12.87 -12.92 17.61
N THR A 93 -12.35 -11.73 17.33
CA THR A 93 -12.92 -10.80 16.34
C THR A 93 -12.15 -10.84 15.03
N ASN A 94 -12.81 -10.48 13.93
CA ASN A 94 -12.20 -10.43 12.60
C ASN A 94 -11.39 -9.14 12.34
N THR A 95 -11.35 -8.19 13.28
CA THR A 95 -10.61 -6.93 13.11
C THR A 95 -9.15 -7.20 12.78
N ARG A 96 -8.59 -6.49 11.81
CA ARG A 96 -7.20 -6.72 11.39
C ARG A 96 -6.48 -5.41 11.11
N ALA A 97 -5.24 -5.27 11.55
CA ALA A 97 -4.31 -4.27 11.05
C ALA A 97 -4.08 -4.52 9.55
N ILE A 98 -4.55 -3.61 8.68
CA ILE A 98 -4.52 -3.84 7.22
C ILE A 98 -3.51 -2.95 6.49
N PHE A 99 -3.32 -1.73 6.96
CA PHE A 99 -2.50 -0.73 6.30
C PHE A 99 -1.86 0.19 7.32
N LEU A 100 -0.65 0.67 6.99
CA LEU A 100 0.00 1.75 7.68
C LEU A 100 0.81 2.61 6.71
N LEU A 101 0.99 3.87 7.08
CA LEU A 101 1.73 4.88 6.33
C LEU A 101 2.66 5.63 7.28
N ALA A 102 3.95 5.65 6.97
CA ALA A 102 4.93 6.44 7.69
C ALA A 102 5.10 7.81 7.03
N ALA A 103 5.05 8.88 7.81
CA ALA A 103 5.35 10.23 7.34
C ALA A 103 6.85 10.36 7.00
N ASN A 104 7.12 11.08 5.91
CA ASN A 104 8.45 11.45 5.46
C ASN A 104 8.89 12.83 5.94
N LYS A 105 7.99 13.60 6.55
CA LYS A 105 8.29 14.88 7.20
C LYS A 105 8.14 14.75 8.73
N PRO A 106 8.85 15.58 9.52
CA PRO A 106 8.64 15.66 10.95
C PRO A 106 7.16 15.79 11.30
N PRO A 107 6.68 15.19 12.41
CA PRO A 107 7.46 14.46 13.41
C PRO A 107 7.65 12.96 13.08
N TYR A 108 7.51 12.56 11.81
CA TYR A 108 7.71 11.18 11.32
C TYR A 108 6.77 10.15 11.96
N ALA A 109 5.56 10.57 12.31
CA ALA A 109 4.53 9.69 12.85
C ALA A 109 4.08 8.62 11.85
N VAL A 110 3.43 7.58 12.36
CA VAL A 110 2.89 6.45 11.60
C VAL A 110 1.38 6.42 11.76
N TYR A 111 0.67 6.37 10.63
CA TYR A 111 -0.79 6.42 10.54
C TYR A 111 -1.31 5.05 10.13
N CYS A 112 -2.13 4.46 10.99
CA CYS A 112 -2.48 3.05 10.95
C CYS A 112 -3.99 2.84 10.80
N ASN A 113 -4.38 1.88 9.95
CA ASN A 113 -5.79 1.57 9.68
C ASN A 113 -6.15 0.12 10.04
N PRO A 114 -7.05 -0.09 11.02
CA PRO A 114 -7.72 -1.37 11.19
C PRO A 114 -8.72 -1.60 10.04
N PHE A 115 -9.15 -2.84 9.89
CA PHE A 115 -10.11 -3.26 8.88
C PHE A 115 -11.02 -4.38 9.38
N TYR A 116 -12.08 -4.67 8.61
CA TYR A 116 -13.23 -5.49 9.00
C TYR A 116 -14.08 -4.83 10.08
N ASP A 117 -14.58 -5.58 11.06
CA ASP A 117 -15.43 -5.01 12.11
C ASP A 117 -14.57 -4.31 13.18
N HIS A 118 -15.18 -3.40 13.95
CA HIS A 118 -14.46 -2.57 14.93
C HIS A 118 -13.34 -1.73 14.31
N ALA A 119 -13.53 -1.22 13.09
CA ALA A 119 -12.52 -0.47 12.32
C ALA A 119 -12.89 1.01 12.08
N GLY A 120 -13.79 1.56 12.89
CA GLY A 120 -14.34 2.92 12.74
C GLY A 120 -13.37 4.08 13.01
N HIS A 121 -12.08 3.81 13.25
CA HIS A 121 -11.07 4.78 13.67
C HIS A 121 -9.76 4.52 12.95
N GLY A 122 -8.97 5.57 12.72
CA GLY A 122 -7.53 5.45 12.45
C GLY A 122 -6.73 5.66 13.74
N ALA A 123 -5.49 5.20 13.77
CA ALA A 123 -4.56 5.41 14.88
C ALA A 123 -3.29 6.16 14.42
N VAL A 124 -2.77 7.05 15.26
CA VAL A 124 -1.56 7.83 15.02
C VAL A 124 -0.52 7.49 16.07
N PHE A 125 0.61 6.96 15.64
CA PHE A 125 1.74 6.63 16.51
C PHE A 125 2.89 7.62 16.30
N THR A 126 3.46 8.14 17.38
CA THR A 126 4.77 8.79 17.32
C THR A 126 5.88 7.76 17.20
N THR A 127 7.07 8.21 16.78
CA THR A 127 8.27 7.37 16.69
C THR A 127 9.37 7.85 17.61
N ASP A 128 10.17 6.94 18.14
CA ASP A 128 11.39 7.29 18.87
C ASP A 128 12.41 7.96 17.93
N SER A 129 12.97 9.10 18.34
CA SER A 129 13.88 9.88 17.49
C SER A 129 15.20 9.17 17.21
N THR A 130 15.62 8.23 18.06
CA THR A 130 16.90 7.52 17.95
C THR A 130 16.70 6.20 17.23
N THR A 131 15.79 5.36 17.72
CA THR A 131 15.61 3.98 17.26
C THR A 131 14.60 3.86 16.13
N LYS A 132 13.85 4.93 15.85
CA LYS A 132 12.69 4.96 14.93
C LYS A 132 11.56 4.02 15.31
N ALA A 133 11.60 3.39 16.49
CA ALA A 133 10.57 2.48 16.93
C ALA A 133 9.22 3.19 17.09
N LEU A 134 8.11 2.50 16.81
CA LEU A 134 6.77 2.96 17.21
C LEU A 134 6.74 3.19 18.72
N LYS A 135 6.34 4.39 19.17
CA LYS A 135 6.47 4.80 20.57
C LYS A 135 5.13 4.85 21.29
N GLU A 136 4.28 5.80 20.93
CA GLU A 136 3.04 6.08 21.65
C GLU A 136 1.89 6.33 20.67
N ASN A 137 0.73 5.71 20.92
CA ASN A 137 -0.51 6.04 20.23
C ASN A 137 -1.04 7.37 20.78
N VAL A 138 -0.81 8.45 20.05
CA VAL A 138 -1.18 9.80 20.49
C VAL A 138 -2.61 10.17 20.11
N GLN A 139 -3.22 9.43 19.17
CA GLN A 139 -4.58 9.72 18.72
C GLN A 139 -5.24 8.50 18.08
N ASN A 140 -6.45 8.18 18.53
CA ASN A 140 -7.40 7.38 17.75
C ASN A 140 -8.50 8.31 17.23
N TYR A 141 -8.47 8.66 15.94
CA TYR A 141 -9.41 9.63 15.36
C TYR A 141 -10.59 8.90 14.69
N PRO A 142 -11.83 9.35 14.91
CA PRO A 142 -13.00 8.67 14.38
C PRO A 142 -13.22 8.97 12.90
N TYR A 143 -13.70 7.96 12.18
CA TYR A 143 -14.38 8.11 10.90
C TYR A 143 -15.89 7.94 11.13
N GLN A 144 -16.46 6.80 10.71
CA GLN A 144 -17.83 6.39 10.98
C GLN A 144 -17.92 4.87 11.29
N PRO A 145 -19.00 4.37 11.92
CA PRO A 145 -19.06 2.98 12.41
C PRO A 145 -18.80 1.87 11.38
N ASN A 146 -19.19 2.05 10.11
CA ASN A 146 -19.00 1.08 9.02
C ASN A 146 -17.76 1.34 8.17
N THR A 147 -16.83 2.19 8.62
CA THR A 147 -15.57 2.49 7.94
C THR A 147 -14.72 1.23 7.77
N GLY A 148 -14.04 1.15 6.64
CA GLY A 148 -12.91 0.26 6.45
C GLY A 148 -11.90 0.95 5.54
N ILE A 149 -10.93 1.65 6.13
CA ILE A 149 -9.85 2.29 5.36
C ILE A 149 -8.83 1.22 4.96
N HIS A 150 -8.56 1.09 3.67
CA HIS A 150 -7.61 0.10 3.17
C HIS A 150 -6.29 0.73 2.65
N GLY A 151 -6.28 2.04 2.40
CA GLY A 151 -5.09 2.77 1.94
C GLY A 151 -5.23 4.26 2.19
N MET A 152 -4.10 4.93 2.42
CA MET A 152 -4.03 6.38 2.59
C MET A 152 -2.80 6.95 1.89
N VAL A 153 -2.86 8.25 1.60
CA VAL A 153 -1.73 8.99 1.03
C VAL A 153 -1.77 10.44 1.50
N PHE A 154 -0.61 11.02 1.75
CA PHE A 154 -0.48 12.45 2.02
C PHE A 154 -0.48 13.27 0.73
N ASP A 155 -0.78 14.55 0.85
CA ASP A 155 -0.31 15.54 -0.12
C ASP A 155 1.23 15.71 -0.01
N PRO A 156 1.90 16.32 -1.01
CA PRO A 156 3.37 16.45 -0.99
C PRO A 156 3.94 17.18 0.24
N GLU A 157 3.12 18.04 0.88
CA GLU A 157 3.50 18.76 2.08
C GLU A 157 3.24 18.01 3.40
N GLU A 158 2.59 16.84 3.34
CA GLU A 158 2.10 16.07 4.48
C GLU A 158 1.25 16.89 5.46
N GLU A 159 0.48 17.83 4.92
CA GLU A 159 -0.48 18.66 5.63
C GLU A 159 -1.89 18.07 5.56
N TYR A 160 -2.20 17.35 4.48
CA TYR A 160 -3.50 16.72 4.26
C TYR A 160 -3.35 15.23 3.98
N LEU A 161 -4.14 14.41 4.67
CA LEU A 161 -4.20 12.96 4.53
C LEU A 161 -5.50 12.56 3.83
N TYR A 162 -5.38 11.80 2.75
CA TYR A 162 -6.50 11.24 2.01
C TYR A 162 -6.66 9.75 2.32
N SER A 163 -7.87 9.32 2.65
CA SER A 163 -8.14 7.94 3.05
C SER A 163 -9.19 7.27 2.16
N ALA A 164 -8.89 6.07 1.68
CA ALA A 164 -9.76 5.25 0.84
C ALA A 164 -10.64 4.33 1.70
N ASP A 165 -11.91 4.69 1.88
CA ASP A 165 -12.87 3.91 2.67
C ASP A 165 -13.65 2.92 1.81
N LEU A 166 -13.15 1.69 1.80
CA LEU A 166 -13.67 0.60 0.98
C LEU A 166 -15.10 0.25 1.37
N ARG A 167 -15.38 0.16 2.68
CA ARG A 167 -16.69 -0.29 3.20
C ARG A 167 -17.74 0.80 3.15
N ALA A 168 -17.38 2.05 3.41
CA ALA A 168 -18.32 3.18 3.35
C ALA A 168 -18.41 3.83 1.96
N ASN A 169 -17.63 3.36 0.98
CA ASN A 169 -17.63 3.81 -0.41
C ASN A 169 -17.37 5.32 -0.58
N LYS A 170 -16.33 5.84 0.09
CA LYS A 170 -16.00 7.27 0.09
C LYS A 170 -14.51 7.54 0.27
N LEU A 171 -14.10 8.76 -0.05
CA LEU A 171 -12.78 9.30 0.23
C LEU A 171 -12.88 10.30 1.37
N TRP A 172 -12.03 10.15 2.38
CA TRP A 172 -11.92 11.10 3.48
C TRP A 172 -10.75 12.05 3.26
N THR A 173 -10.85 13.23 3.86
CA THR A 173 -9.75 14.19 3.95
C THR A 173 -9.60 14.62 5.39
N HIS A 174 -8.40 14.45 5.92
CA HIS A 174 -7.98 14.96 7.22
C HIS A 174 -6.88 15.99 7.01
N ARG A 175 -6.74 16.90 7.95
CA ARG A 175 -5.65 17.87 8.03
C ARG A 175 -4.81 17.56 9.27
N ARG A 176 -3.50 17.64 9.14
CA ARG A 176 -2.59 17.60 10.28
C ARG A 176 -2.70 18.88 11.10
N VAL A 177 -2.80 18.76 12.42
CA VAL A 177 -2.99 19.91 13.33
C VAL A 177 -1.89 20.96 13.13
N SER A 178 -0.63 20.52 13.08
CA SER A 178 0.50 21.39 12.79
C SER A 178 1.71 20.62 12.27
N LYS A 179 2.81 21.31 11.97
CA LYS A 179 4.05 20.64 11.54
C LYS A 179 4.71 19.79 12.63
N ASP A 180 4.47 20.08 13.90
CA ASP A 180 5.09 19.36 15.02
C ASP A 180 4.13 18.42 15.74
N ASP A 181 2.82 18.53 15.45
CA ASP A 181 1.77 17.68 16.00
C ASP A 181 1.23 16.75 14.91
N PRO A 182 1.42 15.42 15.02
CA PRO A 182 0.97 14.49 14.01
C PRO A 182 -0.54 14.20 14.06
N SER A 183 -1.26 14.75 15.04
CA SER A 183 -2.70 14.55 15.19
C SER A 183 -3.45 15.10 13.97
N LEU A 184 -4.58 14.47 13.69
CA LEU A 184 -5.43 14.77 12.54
C LEU A 184 -6.77 15.36 12.97
N GLU A 185 -7.25 16.29 12.17
CA GLU A 185 -8.59 16.87 12.24
C GLU A 185 -9.36 16.57 10.95
N LEU A 186 -10.64 16.21 11.08
CA LEU A 186 -11.49 15.95 9.92
C LEU A 186 -11.74 17.25 9.13
N VAL A 187 -11.46 17.21 7.82
CA VAL A 187 -11.86 18.27 6.88
C VAL A 187 -13.19 17.93 6.25
N GLY A 188 -13.35 16.70 5.77
CA GLY A 188 -14.60 16.24 5.15
C GLY A 188 -14.46 14.89 4.45
N SER A 189 -15.48 14.53 3.68
CA SER A 189 -15.47 13.35 2.83
C SER A 189 -16.27 13.57 1.56
N VAL A 190 -16.00 12.77 0.53
CA VAL A 190 -16.74 12.73 -0.72
C VAL A 190 -17.11 11.28 -1.05
N ASP A 191 -18.36 11.03 -1.41
CA ASP A 191 -18.79 9.70 -1.84
C ASP A 191 -18.20 9.35 -3.21
N CYS A 192 -17.97 8.05 -3.45
CA CYS A 192 -17.47 7.60 -4.73
C CYS A 192 -18.53 7.71 -5.85
N PRO A 193 -18.10 7.85 -7.13
CA PRO A 193 -19.01 8.08 -8.26
C PRO A 193 -20.03 6.97 -8.50
N ASP A 194 -19.71 5.72 -8.20
CA ASP A 194 -20.60 4.57 -8.30
C ASP A 194 -20.71 3.84 -6.95
N ALA A 195 -21.91 3.34 -6.62
CA ALA A 195 -22.17 2.59 -5.39
C ALA A 195 -21.37 1.28 -5.29
N ARG A 196 -20.76 0.80 -6.38
CA ARG A 196 -19.93 -0.40 -6.45
C ARG A 196 -18.44 -0.12 -6.63
N ASP A 197 -17.99 1.12 -6.43
CA ASP A 197 -16.57 1.46 -6.59
C ASP A 197 -15.70 0.84 -5.49
N HIS A 198 -16.02 1.15 -4.23
CA HIS A 198 -15.31 0.70 -3.03
C HIS A 198 -13.82 1.10 -3.07
N PRO A 199 -13.46 2.36 -2.77
CA PRO A 199 -12.09 2.84 -2.88
C PRO A 199 -11.19 2.07 -1.90
N ARG A 200 -10.14 1.45 -2.41
CA ARG A 200 -9.18 0.64 -1.63
C ARG A 200 -7.83 1.32 -1.50
N TRP A 201 -7.40 2.02 -2.54
CA TRP A 201 -6.09 2.66 -2.58
C TRP A 201 -6.20 4.07 -3.12
N VAL A 202 -5.26 4.93 -2.71
CA VAL A 202 -5.13 6.30 -3.20
C VAL A 202 -3.67 6.62 -3.42
N ALA A 203 -3.40 7.47 -4.41
CA ALA A 203 -2.06 8.03 -4.65
C ALA A 203 -2.18 9.50 -5.04
N THR A 204 -1.24 10.34 -4.60
CA THR A 204 -1.22 11.77 -4.91
C THR A 204 -0.10 12.08 -5.90
N HIS A 205 -0.37 12.94 -6.87
CA HIS A 205 0.67 13.45 -7.76
C HIS A 205 1.64 14.39 -7.02
N PRO A 206 2.95 14.46 -7.37
CA PRO A 206 3.91 15.32 -6.69
C PRO A 206 3.60 16.82 -6.72
N THR A 207 2.74 17.28 -7.64
CA THR A 207 2.25 18.67 -7.66
C THR A 207 1.24 18.97 -6.57
N GLY A 208 0.63 17.94 -5.96
CA GLY A 208 -0.47 18.09 -5.01
C GLY A 208 -1.81 18.49 -5.64
N ASN A 209 -1.89 18.52 -6.98
CA ASN A 209 -3.10 18.93 -7.71
C ASN A 209 -4.06 17.76 -7.98
N TYR A 210 -3.55 16.52 -8.07
CA TYR A 210 -4.34 15.36 -8.45
C TYR A 210 -4.21 14.23 -7.44
N LEU A 211 -5.34 13.56 -7.21
CA LEU A 211 -5.47 12.33 -6.46
C LEU A 211 -6.02 11.25 -7.40
N TYR A 212 -5.42 10.06 -7.36
CA TYR A 212 -5.88 8.88 -8.09
C TYR A 212 -6.46 7.90 -7.07
N ALA A 213 -7.73 7.55 -7.21
CA ALA A 213 -8.37 6.58 -6.32
C ALA A 213 -8.65 5.28 -7.07
N LEU A 214 -8.11 4.18 -6.54
CA LEU A 214 -8.35 2.83 -7.01
C LEU A 214 -9.59 2.26 -6.34
N MET A 215 -10.53 1.80 -7.17
CA MET A 215 -11.82 1.27 -6.78
C MET A 215 -11.78 -0.26 -6.83
N GLU A 216 -11.74 -0.93 -5.67
CA GLU A 216 -11.56 -2.40 -5.57
C GLU A 216 -12.63 -3.13 -6.37
N LYS A 217 -13.90 -2.84 -6.06
CA LYS A 217 -15.03 -3.51 -6.69
C LYS A 217 -15.35 -2.91 -8.05
N GLY A 218 -15.08 -1.62 -8.24
CA GLY A 218 -15.17 -0.92 -9.51
C GLY A 218 -14.19 -1.43 -10.57
N ASN A 219 -13.08 -2.03 -10.14
CA ASN A 219 -11.96 -2.46 -10.99
C ASN A 219 -11.50 -1.34 -11.94
N ARG A 220 -11.32 -0.13 -11.39
CA ARG A 220 -10.92 1.07 -12.14
C ARG A 220 -10.11 2.05 -11.27
N ILE A 221 -9.34 2.90 -11.92
CA ILE A 221 -8.80 4.14 -11.33
C ILE A 221 -9.76 5.27 -11.69
N CYS A 222 -10.13 6.09 -10.70
CA CYS A 222 -10.82 7.36 -10.91
C CYS A 222 -9.86 8.52 -10.64
N GLU A 223 -9.88 9.53 -11.52
CA GLU A 223 -9.08 10.75 -11.41
C GLU A 223 -9.84 11.82 -10.64
N TYR A 224 -9.17 12.47 -9.69
CA TYR A 224 -9.71 13.58 -8.92
C TYR A 224 -8.74 14.77 -8.97
N LEU A 225 -9.30 15.97 -9.12
CA LEU A 225 -8.60 17.22 -8.89
C LEU A 225 -8.77 17.60 -7.42
N ILE A 226 -7.69 17.99 -6.75
CA ILE A 226 -7.76 18.50 -5.38
C ILE A 226 -8.15 19.97 -5.44
N ASP A 227 -9.31 20.32 -4.86
CA ASP A 227 -9.75 21.70 -4.75
C ASP A 227 -8.77 22.48 -3.86
N PRO A 228 -8.15 23.58 -4.34
CA PRO A 228 -7.17 24.32 -3.56
C PRO A 228 -7.77 25.02 -2.33
N ALA A 229 -9.08 25.32 -2.33
CA ALA A 229 -9.75 26.01 -1.23
C ALA A 229 -10.18 25.04 -0.13
N THR A 230 -10.81 23.92 -0.51
CA THR A 230 -11.35 22.95 0.45
C THR A 230 -10.40 21.80 0.74
N ARG A 231 -9.43 21.57 -0.14
CA ARG A 231 -8.51 20.42 -0.16
C ARG A 231 -9.19 19.07 -0.35
N LEU A 232 -10.50 19.07 -0.63
CA LEU A 232 -11.26 17.87 -0.95
C LEU A 232 -11.00 17.44 -2.41
N PRO A 233 -10.95 16.12 -2.68
CA PRO A 233 -10.84 15.63 -4.05
C PRO A 233 -12.18 15.75 -4.79
N VAL A 234 -12.14 16.32 -5.99
CA VAL A 234 -13.28 16.52 -6.90
C VAL A 234 -13.12 15.63 -8.13
N TYR A 235 -14.07 14.72 -8.34
CA TYR A 235 -14.00 13.75 -9.44
C TYR A 235 -14.02 14.46 -10.80
N THR A 236 -13.05 14.16 -11.67
CA THR A 236 -12.93 14.82 -12.99
C THR A 236 -13.81 14.17 -14.06
N HIS A 237 -14.61 13.17 -13.69
CA HIS A 237 -15.36 12.29 -14.59
C HIS A 237 -14.49 11.37 -15.46
N LYS A 238 -13.17 11.36 -15.27
CA LYS A 238 -12.27 10.41 -15.95
C LYS A 238 -12.00 9.19 -15.08
N HIS A 239 -12.05 8.02 -15.72
CA HIS A 239 -11.66 6.77 -15.11
C HIS A 239 -11.08 5.81 -16.15
N TYR A 240 -10.31 4.83 -15.68
CA TYR A 240 -9.64 3.86 -16.53
C TYR A 240 -9.76 2.44 -15.97
N PRO A 241 -10.00 1.42 -16.82
CA PRO A 241 -10.22 0.05 -16.36
C PRO A 241 -8.93 -0.61 -15.85
N LEU A 242 -9.06 -1.43 -14.81
CA LEU A 242 -7.99 -2.27 -14.25
C LEU A 242 -8.19 -3.77 -14.53
N ILE A 243 -9.18 -4.10 -15.36
CA ILE A 243 -9.44 -5.42 -15.94
C ILE A 243 -9.97 -5.23 -17.37
N PRO A 244 -9.81 -6.21 -18.29
CA PRO A 244 -10.25 -6.07 -19.67
C PRO A 244 -11.74 -5.70 -19.76
N PRO A 245 -12.11 -4.64 -20.51
CA PRO A 245 -13.50 -4.29 -20.72
C PRO A 245 -14.30 -5.47 -21.31
N GLY A 246 -15.47 -5.74 -20.74
CA GLY A 246 -16.35 -6.83 -21.18
C GLY A 246 -16.05 -8.19 -20.56
N ILE A 247 -15.05 -8.32 -19.67
CA ILE A 247 -14.80 -9.58 -18.97
C ILE A 247 -16.03 -10.00 -18.14
N PRO A 248 -16.49 -11.27 -18.24
CA PRO A 248 -17.64 -11.75 -17.48
C PRO A 248 -17.45 -11.65 -15.96
N ASP A 249 -18.57 -11.60 -15.23
CA ASP A 249 -18.61 -11.71 -13.76
C ASP A 249 -17.64 -10.80 -13.00
N ARG A 250 -17.34 -9.63 -13.58
CA ARG A 250 -16.32 -8.71 -13.06
C ARG A 250 -16.48 -8.33 -11.59
N TRP A 251 -17.73 -8.28 -11.11
CA TRP A 251 -18.07 -7.86 -9.75
C TRP A 251 -17.80 -8.92 -8.68
N THR A 252 -17.65 -10.17 -9.08
CA THR A 252 -17.47 -11.33 -8.20
C THR A 252 -16.12 -12.01 -8.42
N GLN A 253 -15.55 -11.91 -9.62
CA GLN A 253 -14.30 -12.57 -9.98
C GLN A 253 -13.05 -11.70 -9.80
N TYR A 254 -13.17 -10.37 -9.74
CA TYR A 254 -11.99 -9.48 -9.71
C TYR A 254 -12.09 -8.41 -8.63
N ARG A 255 -10.93 -8.04 -8.09
CA ARG A 255 -10.74 -6.96 -7.13
C ARG A 255 -9.50 -6.17 -7.50
N ALA A 256 -9.61 -4.86 -7.72
CA ALA A 256 -8.43 -4.02 -7.87
C ALA A 256 -7.64 -3.98 -6.54
N ASP A 257 -6.31 -3.86 -6.61
CA ASP A 257 -5.44 -4.03 -5.44
C ASP A 257 -4.74 -2.72 -5.01
N VAL A 258 -3.68 -2.30 -5.70
CA VAL A 258 -2.89 -1.10 -5.35
C VAL A 258 -2.62 -0.21 -6.58
N CYS A 259 -2.36 1.07 -6.33
CA CYS A 259 -1.83 2.00 -7.34
C CYS A 259 -0.71 2.87 -6.75
N VAL A 260 0.42 2.98 -7.45
CA VAL A 260 1.65 3.63 -6.96
C VAL A 260 2.34 4.36 -8.11
N LEU A 261 2.82 5.58 -7.86
CA LEU A 261 3.56 6.36 -8.85
C LEU A 261 4.98 5.80 -9.03
N SER A 262 5.55 6.00 -10.21
CA SER A 262 6.97 5.82 -10.44
C SER A 262 7.78 6.94 -9.77
N SER A 263 9.09 6.75 -9.59
CA SER A 263 9.97 7.71 -8.94
C SER A 263 9.91 9.12 -9.54
N SER A 264 9.81 9.23 -10.87
CA SER A 264 9.72 10.52 -11.57
C SER A 264 8.36 11.20 -11.48
N GLY A 265 7.33 10.49 -11.00
CA GLY A 265 5.94 10.94 -11.03
C GLY A 265 5.29 10.94 -12.42
N LYS A 266 6.00 10.54 -13.48
CA LYS A 266 5.48 10.51 -14.86
C LYS A 266 4.58 9.33 -15.16
N TYR A 267 4.67 8.27 -14.34
CA TYR A 267 3.88 7.07 -14.52
C TYR A 267 3.14 6.69 -13.24
N LEU A 268 1.98 6.07 -13.40
CA LEU A 268 1.24 5.41 -12.33
C LEU A 268 1.12 3.94 -12.71
N PHE A 269 1.53 3.04 -11.83
CA PHE A 269 1.30 1.61 -11.95
C PHE A 269 0.13 1.21 -11.07
N ALA A 270 -0.70 0.29 -11.53
CA ALA A 270 -1.79 -0.25 -10.75
C ALA A 270 -2.02 -1.72 -11.05
N SER A 271 -2.66 -2.44 -10.13
CA SER A 271 -2.96 -3.86 -10.30
C SER A 271 -4.37 -4.23 -9.87
N SER A 272 -4.82 -5.39 -10.35
CA SER A 272 -6.01 -6.09 -9.89
C SER A 272 -5.74 -7.58 -9.78
N ARG A 273 -6.47 -8.24 -8.89
CA ARG A 273 -6.35 -9.67 -8.62
C ARG A 273 -7.67 -10.39 -8.91
N ALA A 274 -7.57 -11.67 -9.24
CA ALA A 274 -8.72 -12.52 -9.44
C ALA A 274 -9.00 -13.38 -8.19
N ASN A 275 -10.29 -13.63 -7.93
CA ASN A 275 -10.79 -14.38 -6.77
C ASN A 275 -10.76 -15.90 -6.97
N SER A 276 -10.33 -16.38 -8.14
CA SER A 276 -10.07 -17.80 -8.42
C SER A 276 -8.66 -17.97 -8.96
N PHE A 277 -8.00 -19.05 -8.56
CA PHE A 277 -6.65 -19.40 -9.03
C PHE A 277 -6.63 -19.91 -10.48
N ASP A 278 -7.79 -20.21 -11.06
CA ASP A 278 -7.95 -20.54 -12.48
C ASP A 278 -7.95 -19.29 -13.39
N LEU A 279 -7.92 -18.10 -12.81
CA LEU A 279 -7.94 -16.81 -13.50
C LEU A 279 -6.62 -16.07 -13.29
N THR A 280 -6.32 -15.13 -14.18
CA THR A 280 -5.19 -14.21 -14.08
C THR A 280 -5.62 -12.88 -13.45
N GLY A 281 -4.74 -12.25 -12.68
CA GLY A 281 -4.86 -10.83 -12.33
C GLY A 281 -4.41 -9.94 -13.48
N TYR A 282 -4.32 -8.63 -13.25
CA TYR A 282 -3.84 -7.68 -14.24
C TYR A 282 -2.94 -6.61 -13.64
N VAL A 283 -2.00 -6.13 -14.44
CA VAL A 283 -1.19 -4.94 -14.16
C VAL A 283 -1.41 -3.91 -15.26
N ALA A 284 -1.54 -2.65 -14.87
CA ALA A 284 -1.72 -1.51 -15.75
C ALA A 284 -0.66 -0.44 -15.47
N ALA A 285 -0.30 0.30 -16.51
CA ALA A 285 0.52 1.49 -16.41
C ALA A 285 -0.18 2.67 -17.09
N PHE A 286 -0.04 3.86 -16.52
CA PHE A 286 -0.63 5.10 -17.02
C PHE A 286 0.45 6.16 -17.18
N LYS A 287 0.29 7.01 -18.20
CA LYS A 287 1.09 8.23 -18.32
C LYS A 287 0.40 9.37 -17.60
N LEU A 288 1.16 10.10 -16.80
CA LEU A 288 0.73 11.31 -16.12
C LEU A 288 1.36 12.52 -16.81
N SER A 289 0.56 13.57 -16.99
CA SER A 289 1.05 14.88 -17.44
C SER A 289 1.82 15.57 -16.32
N ASP A 290 2.62 16.59 -16.66
CA ASP A 290 3.36 17.38 -15.66
C ASP A 290 2.45 18.04 -14.60
N THR A 291 1.16 18.23 -14.92
CA THR A 291 0.18 18.77 -13.97
C THR A 291 -0.39 17.74 -13.00
N GLY A 292 -0.35 16.45 -13.38
CA GLY A 292 -0.93 15.31 -12.68
C GLY A 292 -2.20 14.72 -13.31
N ALA A 293 -2.71 15.26 -14.41
CA ALA A 293 -3.79 14.57 -15.13
C ALA A 293 -3.28 13.26 -15.76
N ILE A 294 -4.10 12.20 -15.75
CA ILE A 294 -3.85 10.98 -16.51
C ILE A 294 -4.06 11.28 -18.00
N GLU A 295 -2.99 11.15 -18.79
CA GLU A 295 -3.04 11.38 -20.25
C GLU A 295 -3.59 10.17 -21.00
N ARG A 296 -3.14 8.96 -20.63
CA ARG A 296 -3.60 7.70 -21.21
C ARG A 296 -3.24 6.50 -20.35
N GLN A 297 -3.95 5.40 -20.56
CA GLN A 297 -3.53 4.07 -20.16
C GLN A 297 -2.57 3.50 -21.21
N ILE A 298 -1.36 3.15 -20.78
CA ILE A 298 -0.29 2.63 -21.64
C ILE A 298 -0.49 1.14 -21.88
N CYS A 299 -0.72 0.37 -20.81
CA CYS A 299 -0.94 -1.07 -20.90
C CYS A 299 -1.96 -1.56 -19.88
N LEU A 300 -2.48 -2.77 -20.14
CA LEU A 300 -3.31 -3.57 -19.25
C LEU A 300 -3.03 -5.04 -19.57
N ASN A 301 -2.06 -5.62 -18.86
CA ASN A 301 -1.50 -6.93 -19.16
C ASN A 301 -1.91 -7.95 -18.08
N PRO A 302 -2.15 -9.22 -18.45
CA PRO A 302 -2.40 -10.27 -17.47
C PRO A 302 -1.13 -10.53 -16.63
N THR A 303 -1.31 -10.84 -15.34
CA THR A 303 -0.24 -11.28 -14.44
C THR A 303 -0.08 -12.80 -14.45
N PRO A 304 1.08 -13.37 -14.09
CA PRO A 304 1.29 -14.82 -14.20
C PRO A 304 0.31 -15.67 -13.38
N THR A 305 -0.20 -15.14 -12.27
CA THR A 305 -1.16 -15.79 -11.38
C THR A 305 -2.40 -14.89 -11.20
N SER A 306 -3.37 -15.35 -10.39
CA SER A 306 -4.51 -14.54 -9.96
C SER A 306 -4.07 -13.36 -9.07
N GLY A 307 -2.88 -13.43 -8.48
CA GLY A 307 -2.40 -12.51 -7.45
C GLY A 307 -2.81 -12.88 -6.02
N GLY A 308 -3.75 -13.81 -5.85
CA GLY A 308 -4.28 -14.22 -4.54
C GLY A 308 -4.85 -13.05 -3.73
N HIS A 309 -4.30 -12.79 -2.54
CA HIS A 309 -4.58 -11.65 -1.68
C HIS A 309 -3.74 -10.40 -2.01
N SER A 310 -2.75 -10.51 -2.89
CA SER A 310 -1.83 -9.45 -3.30
C SER A 310 -1.99 -9.11 -4.78
N ASN A 311 -0.98 -9.34 -5.62
CA ASN A 311 -0.70 -8.63 -6.87
C ASN A 311 -0.19 -7.20 -6.66
N ALA A 312 0.34 -6.88 -5.48
CA ALA A 312 0.78 -5.54 -5.15
C ALA A 312 1.98 -5.13 -6.00
N VAL A 313 1.84 -4.05 -6.77
CA VAL A 313 2.95 -3.42 -7.50
C VAL A 313 3.75 -2.50 -6.58
N ALA A 314 5.06 -2.54 -6.67
CA ALA A 314 5.99 -1.70 -5.91
C ALA A 314 7.07 -1.14 -6.85
N PRO A 315 6.81 0.02 -7.48
CA PRO A 315 7.83 0.75 -8.23
C PRO A 315 9.04 1.10 -7.34
N CYS A 316 10.23 1.09 -7.93
CA CYS A 316 11.44 1.49 -7.25
C CYS A 316 11.39 2.99 -6.90
N PRO A 317 11.72 3.40 -5.67
CA PRO A 317 11.54 4.78 -5.23
C PRO A 317 12.56 5.77 -5.82
N TRP A 318 13.66 5.29 -6.43
CA TRP A 318 14.75 6.14 -6.92
C TRP A 318 15.04 5.98 -8.42
N THR A 319 14.29 5.14 -9.14
CA THR A 319 14.30 5.06 -10.60
C THR A 319 12.93 4.62 -11.13
N ASP A 320 12.58 5.04 -12.35
CA ASP A 320 11.39 4.53 -13.04
C ASP A 320 11.58 3.11 -13.59
N GLU A 321 12.81 2.63 -13.64
CA GLU A 321 13.20 1.44 -14.39
C GLU A 321 12.70 0.13 -13.78
N TRP A 322 12.53 0.04 -12.47
CA TRP A 322 12.24 -1.23 -11.80
C TRP A 322 10.88 -1.22 -11.10
N VAL A 323 10.11 -2.29 -11.29
CA VAL A 323 8.83 -2.51 -10.60
C VAL A 323 8.80 -3.93 -10.06
N ALA A 324 8.59 -4.07 -8.75
CA ALA A 324 8.36 -5.37 -8.13
C ALA A 324 6.87 -5.71 -8.10
N ILE A 325 6.53 -7.00 -8.20
CA ILE A 325 5.17 -7.51 -8.02
C ILE A 325 5.23 -8.77 -7.14
N THR A 326 4.33 -8.87 -6.16
CA THR A 326 4.20 -10.04 -5.28
C THR A 326 2.88 -10.77 -5.50
N ASP A 327 2.90 -12.10 -5.34
CA ASP A 327 1.67 -12.90 -5.20
C ASP A 327 1.80 -13.91 -4.06
N ASP A 328 0.67 -14.25 -3.43
CA ASP A 328 0.55 -15.33 -2.45
C ASP A 328 -0.24 -16.55 -2.95
N GLN A 329 -0.58 -16.60 -4.25
CA GLN A 329 -1.14 -17.80 -4.86
C GLN A 329 -0.07 -18.88 -4.98
N GLU A 330 1.08 -18.52 -5.56
CA GLU A 330 2.21 -19.42 -5.74
C GLU A 330 3.44 -18.98 -4.93
N GLY A 331 3.45 -17.74 -4.45
CA GLY A 331 4.51 -17.21 -3.60
C GLY A 331 5.68 -16.65 -4.41
N TRP A 332 5.39 -15.85 -5.45
CA TRP A 332 6.42 -15.21 -6.26
C TRP A 332 6.72 -13.78 -5.80
N LEU A 333 8.00 -13.43 -5.83
CA LEU A 333 8.46 -12.05 -6.01
C LEU A 333 9.03 -11.95 -7.42
N GLU A 334 8.50 -11.03 -8.21
CA GLU A 334 8.93 -10.76 -9.59
C GLU A 334 9.45 -9.33 -9.72
N ILE A 335 10.51 -9.14 -10.51
CA ILE A 335 11.02 -7.81 -10.89
C ILE A 335 10.80 -7.63 -12.40
N TYR A 336 10.20 -6.50 -12.74
CA TYR A 336 9.97 -6.05 -14.10
C TYR A 336 10.82 -4.81 -14.39
N ARG A 337 11.35 -4.75 -15.61
CA ARG A 337 11.94 -3.55 -16.19
C ARG A 337 10.86 -2.75 -16.90
N TRP A 338 10.78 -1.46 -16.60
CA TRP A 338 10.00 -0.48 -17.35
C TRP A 338 10.95 0.28 -18.29
N GLN A 339 10.80 0.04 -19.59
CA GLN A 339 11.65 0.64 -20.61
C GLN A 339 10.82 0.94 -21.85
N ASP A 340 10.98 2.15 -22.41
CA ASP A 340 10.26 2.60 -23.61
C ASP A 340 8.75 2.38 -23.52
N GLU A 341 8.18 2.60 -22.33
CA GLU A 341 6.76 2.37 -22.00
C GLU A 341 6.28 0.92 -22.14
N HIS A 342 7.20 -0.05 -22.02
CA HIS A 342 6.91 -1.48 -21.97
C HIS A 342 7.38 -2.08 -20.63
N LEU A 343 6.60 -3.01 -20.11
CA LEU A 343 6.89 -3.73 -18.87
C LEU A 343 7.35 -5.16 -19.21
N ALA A 344 8.59 -5.50 -18.87
CA ALA A 344 9.19 -6.81 -19.17
C ALA A 344 9.76 -7.46 -17.90
N ARG A 345 9.36 -8.69 -17.59
CA ARG A 345 9.91 -9.41 -16.42
C ARG A 345 11.38 -9.76 -16.66
N VAL A 346 12.25 -9.40 -15.73
CA VAL A 346 13.70 -9.66 -15.81
C VAL A 346 14.19 -10.67 -14.80
N ALA A 347 13.56 -10.74 -13.63
CA ALA A 347 13.93 -11.70 -12.58
C ALA A 347 12.70 -12.14 -11.79
N ARG A 348 12.75 -13.33 -11.20
CA ARG A 348 11.76 -13.79 -10.23
C ARG A 348 12.31 -14.88 -9.33
N VAL A 349 11.74 -15.01 -8.14
CA VAL A 349 12.05 -16.07 -7.19
C VAL A 349 10.77 -16.52 -6.51
N ARG A 350 10.64 -17.83 -6.29
CA ARG A 350 9.53 -18.43 -5.55
C ARG A 350 9.96 -18.71 -4.13
N THR A 351 9.12 -18.38 -3.16
CA THR A 351 9.35 -18.66 -1.74
C THR A 351 8.22 -19.55 -1.22
N PRO A 352 8.47 -20.86 -0.99
CA PRO A 352 7.45 -21.81 -0.60
C PRO A 352 7.13 -21.73 0.91
N GLU A 353 6.66 -20.56 1.36
CA GLU A 353 6.33 -20.28 2.75
C GLU A 353 4.83 -19.92 2.88
N PRO A 354 4.16 -20.29 4.00
CA PRO A 354 2.74 -20.04 4.16
C PRO A 354 2.37 -18.55 4.04
N GLY A 355 1.56 -18.24 3.03
CA GLY A 355 1.05 -16.88 2.80
C GLY A 355 2.13 -15.87 2.41
N PHE A 356 3.31 -16.30 1.97
CA PHE A 356 4.33 -15.39 1.43
C PHE A 356 3.79 -14.60 0.23
N GLY A 357 4.16 -13.32 0.13
CA GLY A 357 3.93 -12.52 -1.07
C GLY A 357 2.87 -11.44 -0.93
N MET A 358 2.87 -10.71 0.19
CA MET A 358 1.88 -9.65 0.45
C MET A 358 2.21 -8.30 -0.19
N ASN A 359 3.30 -7.63 0.22
CA ASN A 359 3.82 -6.45 -0.45
C ASN A 359 5.35 -6.41 -0.34
N ALA A 360 6.00 -5.81 -1.33
CA ALA A 360 7.45 -5.58 -1.34
C ALA A 360 7.78 -4.12 -1.04
N ILE A 361 8.85 -3.87 -0.29
CA ILE A 361 9.43 -2.54 -0.06
C ILE A 361 10.91 -2.53 -0.39
N TRP A 362 11.38 -1.49 -1.10
CA TRP A 362 12.76 -1.32 -1.55
C TRP A 362 13.62 -0.64 -0.48
N TYR A 363 14.80 -1.19 -0.19
CA TYR A 363 15.68 -0.70 0.88
C TYR A 363 16.80 0.24 0.40
N ASP A 364 17.54 -0.13 -0.63
CA ASP A 364 18.77 0.55 -1.07
C ASP A 364 18.70 1.01 -2.52
#